data_AF-A0A2N0ZS57-F1
#
_entry.id   AF-A0A2N0ZS57-F1
#
_cell.length_a   1.000
_cell.length_b   1.000
_cell.length_c   1.000
_cell.angle_alpha   90.00
_cell.angle_beta   90.00
_cell.angle_gamma   90.00
#
_symmetry.space_group_name_H-M   'P 1'
#
loop_
_entity.id
_entity.type
_entity.pdbx_description
1 polymer ?
#
loop_
_entity_poly.entity_id
_entity_poly.type
_entity_poly.pdbx_seq_one_letter_code
_entity_poly.pdbx_strand_id
1 'polypeptide(L)' 'MKNLINQTQVLENCLGGSRHFCLQALSCEGIDSIDFGHWLAIPSQQLLLVFRHQQCVAVNDYPLLA' A
#
# COMPACT_ATOMS: atom_id res chain seq x y z
N MET A 1 -17.04 -9.42 -6.40
CA MET A 1 -16.27 -8.69 -7.43
C MET A 1 -16.19 -7.17 -7.24
N LYS A 2 -17.00 -6.53 -6.37
CA LYS A 2 -16.90 -5.08 -6.12
C LYS A 2 -15.66 -4.65 -5.30
N ASN A 3 -15.09 -5.54 -4.48
CA ASN A 3 -13.93 -5.20 -3.63
C ASN A 3 -12.63 -4.96 -4.40
N LEU A 4 -12.37 -5.69 -5.48
CA LEU A 4 -11.08 -5.57 -6.19
C LEU A 4 -10.90 -4.18 -6.84
N ILE A 5 -11.97 -3.62 -7.39
CA ILE A 5 -11.93 -2.35 -8.13
C ILE A 5 -11.64 -1.16 -7.18
N ASN A 6 -12.20 -1.20 -5.97
CA ASN A 6 -11.95 -0.17 -4.95
C ASN A 6 -10.52 -0.24 -4.39
N GLN A 7 -9.98 -1.46 -4.25
CA GLN A 7 -8.62 -1.68 -3.72
C GLN A 7 -7.55 -1.12 -4.67
N THR A 8 -7.66 -1.38 -5.98
CA THR A 8 -6.73 -0.82 -6.98
C THR A 8 -6.72 0.72 -6.93
N GLN A 9 -7.90 1.32 -6.75
CA GLN A 9 -8.03 2.78 -6.73
C GLN A 9 -7.42 3.42 -5.47
N VAL A 10 -7.57 2.78 -4.31
CA VAL A 10 -6.89 3.20 -3.06
C VAL A 10 -5.37 3.10 -3.18
N LEU A 11 -4.86 2.07 -3.85
CA LEU A 11 -3.42 1.89 -4.08
C LEU A 11 -2.85 2.90 -5.07
N GLU A 12 -3.56 3.22 -6.15
CA GLU A 12 -3.17 4.29 -7.06
C GLU A 12 -3.15 5.65 -6.34
N ASN A 13 -4.14 5.89 -5.46
CA ASN A 13 -4.17 7.10 -4.63
C ASN A 13 -3.02 7.15 -3.60
N CYS A 14 -2.39 6.02 -3.28
CA CYS A 14 -1.23 6.02 -2.41
C CYS A 14 0.00 6.62 -3.09
N LEU A 15 0.12 6.59 -4.43
CA LEU A 15 1.24 7.21 -5.15
C LEU A 15 1.29 8.72 -4.92
N GLY A 16 2.46 9.24 -4.58
CA GLY A 16 2.65 10.63 -4.17
C GLY A 16 2.10 10.98 -2.79
N GLY A 17 1.27 10.12 -2.20
CA GLY A 17 0.74 10.24 -0.85
C GLY A 17 1.82 10.07 0.22
N SER A 18 1.56 10.63 1.41
CA SER A 18 2.45 10.44 2.55
C SER A 18 2.30 9.05 3.17
N ARG A 19 3.29 8.59 3.93
CA ARG A 19 3.19 7.31 4.67
C ARG A 19 1.96 7.25 5.58
N HIS A 20 1.71 8.32 6.34
CA HIS A 20 0.52 8.42 7.21
C HIS A 20 -0.78 8.37 6.41
N PHE A 21 -0.83 9.06 5.26
CA PHE A 21 -1.99 9.02 4.39
C PHE A 21 -2.25 7.60 3.87
N CYS A 22 -1.22 6.91 3.39
CA CYS A 22 -1.35 5.54 2.88
C CYS A 22 -1.82 4.58 3.98
N LEU A 23 -1.21 4.64 5.17
CA LEU A 23 -1.63 3.84 6.33
C LEU A 23 -3.11 4.07 6.69
N GLN A 24 -3.54 5.34 6.71
CA GLN A 24 -4.92 5.68 7.03
C GLN A 24 -5.89 5.20 5.95
N ALA A 25 -5.57 5.42 4.67
CA ALA A 25 -6.39 4.98 3.55
C ALA A 25 -6.56 3.46 3.53
N LEU A 26 -5.46 2.72 3.74
CA LEU A 26 -5.48 1.26 3.84
C LEU A 26 -6.31 0.80 5.03
N SER A 27 -6.15 1.42 6.20
CA SER A 27 -6.95 1.09 7.40
C SER A 27 -8.44 1.38 7.21
N CYS A 28 -8.81 2.45 6.50
CA CYS A 28 -10.21 2.77 6.20
C CYS A 28 -10.87 1.70 5.34
N GLU A 29 -10.12 1.08 4.43
CA GLU A 29 -10.57 -0.04 3.60
C GLU A 29 -10.43 -1.41 4.29
N GLY A 30 -10.00 -1.44 5.56
CA GLY A 30 -9.77 -2.68 6.30
C GLY A 30 -8.61 -3.52 5.74
N ILE A 31 -7.65 -2.89 5.07
CA ILE A 31 -6.47 -3.55 4.51
C ILE A 31 -5.37 -3.57 5.56
N ASP A 32 -5.04 -4.77 6.03
CA ASP A 32 -3.89 -4.99 6.90
C ASP A 32 -2.58 -4.72 6.16
N SER A 33 -1.70 -3.96 6.82
CA SER A 33 -0.38 -3.64 6.29
C SER A 33 0.70 -3.65 7.36
N ILE A 34 1.93 -3.87 6.93
CA ILE A 34 3.12 -3.90 7.77
C ILE A 34 4.03 -2.74 7.36
N ASP A 35 4.31 -1.84 8.29
CA ASP A 35 5.12 -0.64 8.07
C ASP A 35 6.58 -0.85 8.47
N PHE A 36 7.50 -0.58 7.54
CA PHE A 36 8.94 -0.69 7.72
C PHE A 36 9.64 0.55 7.17
N GLY A 37 9.77 1.61 7.98
CA GLY A 37 10.65 2.76 7.73
C GLY A 37 10.51 3.46 6.37
N HIS A 38 11.02 2.82 5.31
CA HIS A 38 10.99 3.23 3.91
C HIS A 38 9.98 2.50 3.04
N TRP A 39 9.25 1.50 3.53
CA TRP A 39 8.26 0.77 2.75
C TRP A 39 7.12 0.26 3.63
N LEU A 40 6.02 -0.08 2.98
CA LEU A 40 4.83 -0.65 3.60
C LEU A 40 4.37 -1.83 2.76
N ALA A 41 4.26 -3.01 3.37
CA ALA A 41 3.80 -4.21 2.70
C ALA A 41 2.35 -4.52 3.05
N ILE A 42 1.63 -5.05 2.06
CA ILE A 42 0.24 -5.50 2.16
C ILE A 42 0.24 -6.99 1.80
N PRO A 43 0.45 -7.90 2.76
CA PRO A 43 0.64 -9.33 2.50
C PRO A 43 -0.53 -10.01 1.82
N SER A 44 -1.75 -9.65 2.22
CA SER A 44 -2.98 -10.19 1.64
C SER A 44 -3.12 -9.90 0.14
N GLN A 45 -2.40 -8.90 -0.36
CA GLN A 45 -2.45 -8.46 -1.76
C GLN A 45 -1.11 -8.62 -2.49
N GLN A 46 -0.06 -9.15 -1.84
CA GLN A 46 1.29 -9.25 -2.41
C GLN A 46 1.84 -7.89 -2.90
N LEU A 47 1.50 -6.79 -2.22
CA LEU A 47 1.86 -5.42 -2.67
C LEU A 47 2.81 -4.70 -1.72
N LEU A 48 3.76 -3.97 -2.31
CA LEU A 48 4.78 -3.20 -1.61
C LEU A 48 4.71 -1.72 -2.04
N LEU A 49 4.41 -0.83 -1.10
CA LEU A 49 4.53 0.61 -1.27
C LEU A 49 5.92 1.06 -0.81
N VAL A 50 6.66 1.78 -1.64
CA VAL A 50 8.00 2.29 -1.31
C VAL A 50 7.95 3.80 -1.14
N PHE A 51 8.52 4.29 -0.04
CA PHE A 51 8.54 5.70 0.33
C PHE A 51 9.94 6.30 0.22
N ARG A 52 10.04 7.46 -0.45
CA ARG A 52 11.25 8.29 -0.48
C ARG A 52 10.88 9.67 0.06
N HIS A 53 11.65 10.17 1.03
CA HIS A 53 11.34 11.44 1.74
C HIS A 53 9.87 11.51 2.24
N GLN A 54 9.36 10.38 2.76
CA GLN A 54 7.98 10.22 3.25
C GLN A 54 6.86 10.24 2.20
N GLN A 55 7.17 10.26 0.90
CA GLN A 55 6.19 10.15 -0.18
C GLN A 55 6.28 8.79 -0.85
N CYS A 56 5.14 8.18 -1.18
CA CYS A 56 5.10 6.94 -1.94
C CYS A 56 5.57 7.20 -3.38
N VAL A 57 6.60 6.49 -3.81
CA VAL A 57 7.21 6.67 -5.13
C VAL A 57 7.09 5.44 -6.03
N ALA A 58 6.73 4.29 -5.46
CA ALA A 58 6.52 3.08 -6.22
C ALA A 58 5.54 2.15 -5.50
N VAL A 59 4.80 1.41 -6.31
CA VAL A 59 3.99 0.26 -5.92
C VAL A 59 4.51 -0.92 -6.71
N ASN A 60 4.83 -2.02 -6.04
CA ASN A 60 5.29 -3.23 -6.71
C ASN A 60 4.59 -4.45 -6.15
N ASP A 61 4.29 -5.41 -7.01
CA ASP A 61 3.92 -6.76 -6.58
C ASP A 61 5.19 -7.45 -6.09
N TYR A 62 5.25 -7.76 -4.80
CA TYR A 62 6.34 -8.51 -4.22
C TYR A 62 5.93 -9.98 -4.08
N PRO A 63 6.73 -10.93 -4.60
CA PRO A 63 6.45 -12.33 -4.36
C PRO A 63 6.65 -12.61 -2.87
N LEU A 64 5.63 -13.19 -2.23
CA LEU A 64 5.81 -13.85 -0.94
C LEU A 64 6.75 -15.03 -1.19
N LEU A 65 7.97 -14.95 -0.66
CA LEU A 65 8.86 -16.12 -0.60
C LEU A 65 8.13 -17.18 0.20
N ALA A 66 7.74 -18.27 -0.48
CA ALA A 66 7.09 -19.45 0.08
C ALA A 66 8.01 -20.20 1.05
#